data_AF-A0AAW2VPV4-F1
#
_entry.id   AF-A0AAW2VPV4-F1
#
_cell.length_a   1.000
_cell.length_b   1.000
_cell.length_c   1.000
_cell.angle_alpha   90.00
_cell.angle_beta   90.00
_cell.angle_gamma   90.00
#
_symmetry.space_group_name_H-M   'P 1'
#
loop_
_entity.id
_entity.type
_entity.pdbx_description
1 polymer ?
#
loop_
_entity_poly.entity_id
_entity_poly.type
_entity_poly.pdbx_seq_one_letter_code
_entity_poly.pdbx_strand_id
1 'polypeptide(L)'
;MAPPMPDFSQSVKLKYVKLGYQYLVNHILVFLLIPIMLALTIQALNTSPEEMLQLWNSMHFTLVHIICSLFLVIYSLTFFFMSRPRTVYLVDYALFKPPRSLRVSFAGFMEHAKLALFTEPKSVHFQMKILERSGLGEETCLPPAIHYIPPSPNMALAREEAEFVIFSCMDSLFQKTGLKPKDVDILILNCSLFSPTPSLTAMVINKYKMRSNIKSFNLSGMGCSAGLISIDLAKDLLQYHPNSNAVVISTEILTPNSYLGKERAMLLPNCLFRMGGAAILLSNRRADRRRAKYRLAHVVRTHKGADDKSYRCISQEEDPEVMLG
;
A
#
# COMPACT_ATOMS: atom_id res chain seq x y z
N MET A 1 -27.14 19.39 -33.11
CA MET A 1 -26.55 18.38 -32.20
C MET A 1 -26.88 18.82 -30.79
N ALA A 2 -27.69 18.06 -30.05
CA ALA A 2 -28.08 18.43 -28.69
C ALA A 2 -26.85 18.46 -27.76
N PRO A 3 -26.77 19.39 -26.80
CA PRO A 3 -25.68 19.39 -25.84
C PRO A 3 -25.68 18.07 -25.03
N PRO A 4 -24.51 17.49 -24.73
CA PRO A 4 -24.43 16.28 -23.92
C PRO A 4 -25.02 16.54 -22.55
N MET A 5 -25.90 15.65 -22.08
CA MET A 5 -26.49 15.75 -20.75
C MET A 5 -25.39 15.68 -19.68
N PRO A 6 -25.49 16.45 -18.59
CA PRO A 6 -24.52 16.38 -17.50
C PRO A 6 -24.48 14.98 -16.90
N ASP A 7 -23.28 14.41 -16.79
CA ASP A 7 -23.04 13.11 -16.17
C ASP A 7 -23.21 13.22 -14.65
N PHE A 8 -24.42 12.89 -14.16
CA PHE A 8 -24.77 12.94 -12.75
C PHE A 8 -24.05 11.89 -11.89
N SER A 9 -23.37 10.90 -12.50
CA SER A 9 -22.66 9.84 -11.78
C SER A 9 -21.46 10.33 -10.98
N GLN A 10 -20.91 11.50 -11.35
CA GLN A 10 -19.77 12.13 -10.67
C GLN A 10 -20.17 13.22 -9.66
N SER A 11 -21.47 13.47 -9.46
CA SER A 11 -21.90 14.54 -8.54
C SER A 11 -21.53 14.21 -7.09
N VAL A 12 -20.99 15.20 -6.38
CA VAL A 12 -20.63 15.16 -4.95
C VAL A 12 -21.75 14.58 -4.07
N LYS A 13 -23.02 14.71 -4.49
CA LYS A 13 -24.21 14.15 -3.82
C LYS A 13 -24.21 12.62 -3.76
N LEU A 14 -23.78 11.91 -4.82
CA LEU A 14 -23.77 10.44 -4.85
C LEU A 14 -22.76 9.84 -3.86
N LYS A 15 -21.64 10.53 -3.63
CA LYS A 15 -20.60 10.13 -2.66
C LYS A 15 -21.14 10.16 -1.23
N TYR A 16 -21.91 11.20 -0.87
CA TYR A 16 -22.54 11.30 0.46
C TYR A 16 -23.71 10.33 0.62
N VAL A 17 -24.50 10.09 -0.42
CA VAL A 17 -25.56 9.07 -0.41
C VAL A 17 -24.98 7.67 -0.19
N LYS A 18 -23.87 7.34 -0.88
CA LYS A 18 -23.19 6.05 -0.70
C LYS A 18 -22.61 5.91 0.71
N LEU A 19 -22.03 6.98 1.27
CA LEU A 19 -21.52 7.00 2.65
C LEU A 19 -22.65 6.81 3.68
N GLY A 20 -23.77 7.51 3.50
CA GLY A 20 -24.95 7.40 4.36
C GLY A 20 -25.58 6.00 4.29
N TYR A 21 -25.67 5.42 3.09
CA TYR A 21 -26.13 4.06 2.88
C TYR A 21 -25.19 3.04 3.55
N GLN A 22 -23.88 3.19 3.39
CA GLN A 22 -22.90 2.34 4.06
C GLN A 22 -22.99 2.44 5.59
N TYR A 23 -23.21 3.66 6.12
CA TYR A 23 -23.40 3.87 7.55
C TYR A 23 -24.67 3.18 8.07
N LEU A 24 -25.80 3.34 7.36
CA LEU A 24 -27.08 2.71 7.69
C LEU A 24 -26.96 1.18 7.68
N VAL A 25 -26.39 0.60 6.61
CA VAL A 25 -26.23 -0.85 6.49
C VAL A 25 -25.29 -1.40 7.56
N ASN A 26 -24.16 -0.73 7.83
CA ASN A 26 -23.21 -1.17 8.85
C ASN A 26 -23.79 -1.12 10.27
N HIS A 27 -24.82 -0.29 10.51
CA HIS A 27 -25.45 -0.11 11.82
C HIS A 27 -26.91 -0.58 11.84
N ILE A 28 -27.38 -1.33 10.82
CA ILE A 28 -28.80 -1.68 10.68
C ILE A 28 -29.32 -2.49 11.87
N LEU A 29 -28.48 -3.38 12.42
CA LEU A 29 -28.78 -4.13 13.64
C LEU A 29 -28.95 -3.20 14.85
N VAL A 30 -28.13 -2.15 14.96
CA VAL A 30 -28.24 -1.17 16.05
C VAL A 30 -29.54 -0.38 15.90
N PHE A 31 -29.87 0.08 14.69
CA PHE A 31 -31.12 0.78 14.41
C PHE A 31 -32.37 -0.08 14.62
N LEU A 32 -32.28 -1.39 14.47
CA LEU A 32 -33.40 -2.32 14.65
C LEU A 32 -33.53 -2.78 16.12
N LEU A 33 -32.41 -2.98 16.82
CA LEU A 33 -32.40 -3.44 18.21
C LEU A 33 -32.75 -2.32 19.21
N ILE A 34 -32.34 -1.07 18.97
CA ILE A 34 -32.63 0.05 19.90
C ILE A 34 -34.15 0.26 20.11
N PRO A 35 -34.99 0.34 19.07
CA PRO A 35 -36.43 0.51 19.24
C PRO A 35 -37.09 -0.69 19.92
N ILE A 36 -36.63 -1.91 19.62
CA ILE A 36 -37.14 -3.13 20.26
C ILE A 36 -36.80 -3.12 21.75
N MET A 37 -35.55 -2.82 22.11
CA MET A 37 -35.14 -2.71 23.51
C MET A 37 -35.89 -1.59 24.23
N LEU A 38 -36.09 -0.44 23.58
CA LEU A 38 -36.86 0.67 24.13
C LEU A 38 -38.32 0.27 24.39
N ALA A 39 -38.96 -0.39 23.42
CA ALA A 39 -40.34 -0.88 23.55
C ALA A 39 -40.47 -1.91 24.68
N LEU A 40 -39.54 -2.87 24.76
CA LEU A 40 -39.49 -3.85 25.84
C LEU A 40 -39.27 -3.18 27.21
N THR A 41 -38.43 -2.15 27.31
CA THR A 41 -38.23 -1.41 28.57
C THR A 41 -39.45 -0.59 28.97
N ILE A 42 -40.14 0.05 28.02
CA ILE A 42 -41.39 0.79 28.28
C ILE A 42 -42.48 -0.18 28.73
N GLN A 43 -42.59 -1.33 28.07
CA GLN A 43 -43.54 -2.36 28.44
C GLN A 43 -43.24 -2.91 29.84
N ALA A 44 -41.97 -3.20 30.15
CA ALA A 44 -41.56 -3.63 31.48
C ALA A 44 -41.84 -2.59 32.58
N LEU A 45 -41.68 -1.30 32.30
CA LEU A 45 -41.98 -0.20 33.24
C LEU A 45 -43.50 -0.01 33.47
N ASN A 46 -44.32 -0.33 32.47
CA ASN A 46 -45.78 -0.19 32.53
C ASN A 46 -46.50 -1.46 33.02
N THR A 47 -45.79 -2.58 33.20
CA THR A 47 -46.38 -3.86 33.65
C THR A 47 -46.36 -3.92 35.18
N SER A 48 -47.44 -4.39 35.80
CA SER A 48 -47.49 -4.54 37.25
C SER A 48 -46.57 -5.68 37.73
N PRO A 49 -46.05 -5.63 38.98
CA PRO A 49 -45.19 -6.68 39.52
C PRO A 49 -45.85 -8.07 39.54
N GLU A 50 -47.18 -8.12 39.74
CA GLU A 50 -47.95 -9.38 39.76
C GLU A 50 -48.10 -10.02 38.37
N GLU A 51 -48.30 -9.20 37.33
CA GLU A 51 -48.34 -9.66 35.93
C GLU A 51 -46.97 -10.18 35.45
N MET A 52 -45.87 -9.54 35.87
CA MET A 52 -44.53 -10.05 35.59
C MET A 52 -44.28 -11.41 36.27
N LEU A 53 -44.78 -11.60 37.50
CA LEU A 53 -44.64 -12.85 38.24
C LEU A 53 -45.47 -13.98 37.62
N GLN A 54 -46.69 -13.69 37.13
CA GLN A 54 -47.52 -14.64 36.38
C GLN A 54 -46.91 -14.99 35.01
N LEU A 55 -46.32 -14.02 34.30
CA LEU A 55 -45.62 -14.28 33.04
C LEU A 55 -44.38 -15.16 33.27
N TRP A 56 -43.62 -14.91 34.33
CA TRP A 56 -42.48 -15.74 34.72
C TRP A 56 -42.89 -17.16 35.10
N ASN A 57 -43.98 -17.32 35.86
CA ASN A 57 -44.50 -18.63 36.27
C ASN A 57 -45.16 -19.43 35.13
N SER A 58 -45.66 -18.76 34.08
CA SER A 58 -46.21 -19.41 32.88
C SER A 58 -45.14 -19.78 31.84
N MET A 59 -43.93 -19.22 31.97
CA MET A 59 -42.77 -19.57 31.14
C MET A 59 -42.19 -20.91 31.57
N HIS A 60 -42.80 -22.00 31.09
CA HIS A 60 -42.24 -23.35 31.20
C HIS A 60 -41.03 -23.50 30.27
N PHE A 61 -39.87 -22.98 30.68
CA PHE A 61 -38.60 -23.25 30.01
C PHE A 61 -38.23 -24.71 30.18
N THR A 62 -38.61 -25.53 29.20
CA THR A 62 -38.09 -26.90 29.09
C THR A 62 -36.59 -26.83 28.88
N LEU A 63 -35.86 -27.87 29.33
CA LEU A 63 -34.40 -28.01 29.15
C LEU A 63 -33.96 -27.71 27.70
N VAL A 64 -34.79 -28.10 26.72
CA VAL A 64 -34.59 -27.82 25.28
C VAL A 64 -34.52 -26.32 24.98
N HIS A 65 -35.40 -25.49 25.55
CA HIS A 65 -35.39 -24.03 25.33
C HIS A 65 -34.13 -23.38 25.91
N ILE A 66 -33.65 -23.86 27.06
CA ILE A 66 -32.41 -23.38 27.68
C ILE A 66 -31.21 -23.74 26.80
N ILE A 67 -31.14 -24.99 26.31
CA ILE A 67 -30.06 -25.43 25.42
C ILE A 67 -30.08 -24.66 24.09
N CYS A 68 -31.26 -24.50 23.48
CA CYS A 68 -31.41 -23.76 22.22
C CYS A 68 -31.01 -22.29 22.37
N SER A 69 -31.42 -21.63 23.46
CA SER A 69 -31.05 -20.24 23.70
C SER A 69 -29.54 -20.07 23.96
N LEU A 70 -28.93 -20.95 24.76
CA LEU A 70 -27.47 -20.99 24.95
C LEU A 70 -26.72 -21.21 23.63
N PHE A 71 -27.17 -22.15 22.80
CA PHE A 71 -26.57 -22.38 21.49
C PHE A 71 -26.68 -21.14 20.59
N LEU A 72 -27.84 -20.49 20.55
CA LEU A 72 -28.08 -19.30 19.75
C LEU A 72 -27.22 -18.13 20.22
N VAL A 73 -27.04 -17.96 21.53
CA VAL A 73 -26.14 -16.95 22.13
C VAL A 73 -24.68 -17.24 21.77
N ILE A 74 -24.20 -18.48 21.95
CA ILE A 74 -22.82 -18.86 21.61
C ILE A 74 -22.56 -18.71 20.11
N TYR A 75 -23.50 -19.15 19.27
CA TYR A 75 -23.42 -19.00 17.82
C TYR A 75 -23.36 -17.54 17.41
N SER A 76 -24.26 -16.70 17.96
CA SER A 76 -24.30 -15.26 17.66
C SER A 76 -23.05 -14.54 18.12
N LEU A 77 -22.54 -14.85 19.31
CA LEU A 77 -21.28 -14.31 19.81
C LEU A 77 -20.11 -14.73 18.92
N THR A 78 -20.03 -16.01 18.58
CA THR A 78 -18.98 -16.56 17.70
C THR A 78 -19.02 -15.88 16.33
N PHE A 79 -20.19 -15.82 15.72
CA PHE A 79 -20.42 -15.15 14.44
C PHE A 79 -20.05 -13.67 14.50
N PHE A 80 -20.46 -12.96 15.56
CA PHE A 80 -20.12 -11.56 15.77
C PHE A 80 -18.61 -11.34 15.89
N PHE A 81 -17.90 -12.15 16.68
CA PHE A 81 -16.45 -12.05 16.83
C PHE A 81 -15.70 -12.42 15.55
N MET A 82 -16.21 -13.39 14.78
CA MET A 82 -15.63 -13.80 13.49
C MET A 82 -15.89 -12.79 12.37
N SER A 83 -17.02 -12.08 12.42
CA SER A 83 -17.41 -11.07 11.42
C SER A 83 -16.72 -9.71 11.62
N ARG A 84 -16.09 -9.49 12.78
CA ARG A 84 -15.40 -8.22 13.06
C ARG A 84 -14.13 -8.11 12.19
N PRO A 85 -13.89 -6.94 11.56
CA PRO A 85 -12.67 -6.71 10.83
C PRO A 85 -11.48 -6.82 11.78
N ARG A 86 -10.45 -7.52 11.31
CA ARG A 86 -9.21 -7.72 12.06
C ARG A 86 -8.43 -6.43 12.06
N THR A 87 -7.88 -6.08 13.22
CA THR A 87 -6.99 -4.92 13.30
C THR A 87 -5.68 -5.24 12.59
N VAL A 88 -5.22 -4.32 11.73
CA VAL A 88 -3.92 -4.40 11.07
C VAL A 88 -2.95 -3.47 11.78
N TYR A 89 -1.82 -4.02 12.19
CA TYR A 89 -0.75 -3.34 12.91
C TYR A 89 0.44 -3.13 11.99
N LEU A 90 0.99 -1.92 11.97
CA LEU A 90 2.34 -1.69 11.49
C LEU A 90 3.28 -1.96 12.65
N VAL A 91 3.95 -3.10 12.56
CA VAL A 91 4.82 -3.62 13.60
C VAL A 91 6.15 -2.89 13.59
N ASP A 92 6.84 -2.92 12.45
CA ASP A 92 8.06 -2.15 12.24
C ASP A 92 8.29 -1.93 10.73
N TYR A 93 9.32 -1.16 10.40
CA TYR A 93 9.81 -0.93 9.06
C TYR A 93 11.34 -0.74 9.08
N ALA A 94 11.95 -0.98 7.92
CA ALA A 94 13.34 -0.68 7.63
C ALA A 94 13.42 0.12 6.34
N LEU A 95 14.36 1.06 6.29
CA LEU A 95 14.59 1.93 5.14
C LEU A 95 15.96 1.62 4.55
N PHE A 96 16.04 1.67 3.23
CA PHE A 96 17.31 1.58 2.52
C PHE A 96 18.15 2.82 2.85
N LYS A 97 19.40 2.60 3.23
CA LYS A 97 20.38 3.65 3.49
C LYS A 97 21.54 3.45 2.53
N PRO A 98 21.58 4.17 1.39
CA PRO A 98 22.66 4.03 0.44
C PRO A 98 24.01 4.44 1.08
N PRO A 99 25.11 3.77 0.72
CA PRO A 99 26.44 4.17 1.15
C PRO A 99 26.80 5.54 0.55
N ARG A 100 27.62 6.31 1.28
CA ARG A 100 28.04 7.66 0.85
C ARG A 100 28.79 7.67 -0.49
N SER A 101 29.36 6.55 -0.92
CA SER A 101 30.01 6.42 -2.22
C SER A 101 29.04 6.58 -3.40
N LEU A 102 27.73 6.40 -3.18
CA LEU A 102 26.69 6.58 -4.20
C LEU A 102 26.06 7.97 -4.18
N ARG A 103 26.55 8.86 -3.30
CA ARG A 103 26.06 10.24 -3.18
C ARG A 103 26.35 11.00 -4.47
N VAL A 104 25.36 11.74 -4.95
CA VAL A 104 25.50 12.67 -6.08
C VAL A 104 25.14 14.07 -5.60
N SER A 105 26.16 14.91 -5.45
CA SER A 105 25.97 16.34 -5.17
C SER A 105 25.40 17.06 -6.39
N PHE A 106 24.83 18.23 -6.19
CA PHE A 106 24.35 19.06 -7.31
C PHE A 106 25.49 19.42 -8.26
N ALA A 107 26.67 19.72 -7.73
CA ALA A 107 27.85 19.99 -8.55
C ALA A 107 28.24 18.78 -9.41
N GLY A 108 28.30 17.58 -8.83
CA GLY A 108 28.61 16.35 -9.57
C GLY A 108 27.55 16.01 -10.63
N PHE A 109 26.27 16.17 -10.29
CA PHE A 109 25.19 16.02 -11.25
C PHE A 109 25.34 17.02 -12.41
N MET A 110 25.60 18.29 -12.12
CA MET A 110 25.72 19.32 -13.15
C MET A 110 26.95 19.13 -14.05
N GLU A 111 28.04 18.57 -13.52
CA GLU A 111 29.20 18.16 -14.31
C GLU A 111 28.83 17.04 -15.29
N HIS A 112 28.17 15.98 -14.81
CA HIS A 112 27.69 14.89 -15.65
C HIS A 112 26.71 15.39 -16.72
N ALA A 113 25.77 16.26 -16.35
CA ALA A 113 24.81 16.85 -17.29
C ALA A 113 25.51 17.66 -18.39
N LYS A 114 26.55 18.44 -18.06
CA LYS A 114 27.34 19.19 -19.05
C LYS A 114 28.10 18.27 -20.01
N LEU A 115 28.60 17.14 -19.52
CA LEU A 115 29.31 16.16 -20.35
C LEU A 115 28.34 15.39 -21.26
N ALA A 116 27.21 14.94 -20.73
CA ALA A 116 26.20 14.19 -21.48
C ALA A 116 25.45 15.07 -22.50
N LEU A 117 25.18 16.33 -22.16
CA LEU A 117 24.40 17.28 -22.96
C LEU A 117 25.26 18.46 -23.43
N PHE A 118 26.51 18.20 -23.80
CA PHE A 118 27.47 19.25 -24.17
C PHE A 118 26.99 20.11 -25.36
N THR A 119 26.17 19.55 -26.25
CA THR A 119 25.55 20.29 -27.38
C THR A 119 24.27 21.02 -26.99
N GLU A 120 23.70 20.76 -25.81
CA GLU A 120 22.38 21.24 -25.39
C GLU A 120 22.43 22.14 -24.14
N PRO A 121 23.07 23.33 -24.22
CA PRO A 121 23.27 24.21 -23.05
C PRO A 121 21.95 24.67 -22.40
N LYS A 122 20.86 24.77 -23.19
CA LYS A 122 19.53 25.10 -22.68
C LYS A 122 18.95 23.97 -21.82
N SER A 123 19.20 22.71 -22.17
CA SER A 123 18.75 21.55 -21.40
C SER A 123 19.54 21.39 -20.11
N VAL A 124 20.85 21.65 -20.14
CA VAL A 124 21.68 21.73 -18.93
C VAL A 124 21.16 22.81 -17.97
N HIS A 125 20.89 24.02 -18.49
CA HIS A 125 20.33 25.12 -17.68
C HIS A 125 18.94 24.79 -17.12
N PHE A 126 18.12 24.06 -17.89
CA PHE A 126 16.83 23.57 -17.42
C PHE A 126 16.99 22.61 -16.22
N GLN A 127 17.88 21.62 -16.32
CA GLN A 127 18.14 20.68 -15.23
C GLN A 127 18.68 21.39 -13.97
N MET A 128 19.57 22.38 -14.14
CA MET A 128 20.06 23.22 -13.03
C MET A 128 18.91 23.89 -12.28
N LYS A 129 17.99 24.55 -13.00
CA LYS A 129 16.82 25.20 -12.40
C LYS A 129 15.90 24.22 -11.67
N ILE A 130 15.74 23.00 -12.18
CA ILE A 130 14.97 21.97 -11.51
C ILE A 130 15.66 21.56 -10.21
N LEU A 131 16.96 21.26 -10.24
CA LEU A 131 17.68 20.85 -9.04
C LEU A 131 17.59 21.89 -7.92
N GLU A 132 17.84 23.17 -8.24
CA GLU A 132 17.77 24.30 -7.30
C GLU A 132 16.40 24.45 -6.62
N ARG A 133 15.33 23.97 -7.27
CA ARG A 133 13.93 24.15 -6.81
C ARG A 133 13.23 22.85 -6.44
N SER A 134 13.90 21.70 -6.59
CA SER A 134 13.33 20.37 -6.40
C SER A 134 13.08 20.02 -4.92
N GLY A 135 13.77 20.69 -4.00
CA GLY A 135 13.79 20.33 -2.58
C GLY A 135 14.63 19.09 -2.27
N LEU A 136 15.39 18.58 -3.24
CA LEU A 136 16.38 17.52 -3.00
C LEU A 136 17.56 18.06 -2.20
N GLY A 137 18.16 17.19 -1.38
CA GLY A 137 19.39 17.50 -0.65
C GLY A 137 20.65 17.04 -1.39
N GLU A 138 21.79 17.59 -0.99
CA GLU A 138 23.14 17.22 -1.47
C GLU A 138 23.56 15.78 -1.11
N GLU A 139 22.80 15.11 -0.23
CA GLU A 139 23.07 13.76 0.26
C GLU A 139 22.25 12.67 -0.45
N THR A 140 21.56 13.03 -1.54
CA THR A 140 20.80 12.05 -2.34
C THR A 140 21.73 11.16 -3.16
N CYS A 141 21.27 9.95 -3.49
CA CYS A 141 22.10 8.93 -4.13
C CYS A 141 21.47 8.40 -5.42
N LEU A 142 22.34 7.95 -6.34
CA LEU A 142 22.00 7.30 -7.61
C LEU A 142 22.69 5.93 -7.68
N PRO A 143 22.12 4.93 -8.39
CA PRO A 143 22.71 3.60 -8.50
C PRO A 143 24.02 3.64 -9.29
N PRO A 144 24.94 2.69 -9.04
CA PRO A 144 26.26 2.64 -9.70
C PRO A 144 26.21 2.85 -11.22
N ALA A 145 25.21 2.27 -11.91
CA ALA A 145 25.05 2.36 -13.35
C ALA A 145 24.90 3.80 -13.89
N ILE A 146 24.42 4.73 -13.05
CA ILE A 146 24.19 6.15 -13.40
C ILE A 146 25.42 7.01 -13.10
N HIS A 147 26.42 6.49 -12.38
CA HIS A 147 27.69 7.20 -12.13
C HIS A 147 28.66 7.12 -13.31
N TYR A 148 28.44 6.21 -14.28
CA TYR A 148 29.25 6.15 -15.50
C TYR A 148 28.93 7.32 -16.46
N ILE A 149 29.91 7.73 -17.26
CA ILE A 149 29.75 8.76 -18.29
C ILE A 149 30.16 8.16 -19.65
N PRO A 150 29.20 7.89 -20.56
CA PRO A 150 27.75 7.95 -20.35
C PRO A 150 27.25 6.84 -19.38
N PRO A 151 26.02 6.96 -18.82
CA PRO A 151 25.42 5.88 -18.04
C PRO A 151 25.36 4.58 -18.84
N SER A 152 25.52 3.44 -18.15
CA SER A 152 25.57 2.11 -18.78
C SER A 152 24.40 1.23 -18.31
N PRO A 153 23.14 1.57 -18.65
CA PRO A 153 22.00 0.80 -18.19
C PRO A 153 22.00 -0.59 -18.82
N ASN A 154 21.89 -1.63 -18.01
CA ASN A 154 21.65 -2.99 -18.50
C ASN A 154 20.89 -3.81 -17.45
N MET A 155 20.36 -4.96 -17.89
CA MET A 155 19.56 -5.84 -17.03
C MET A 155 20.34 -6.45 -15.86
N ALA A 156 21.66 -6.63 -15.98
CA ALA A 156 22.46 -7.15 -14.87
C ALA A 156 22.59 -6.11 -13.77
N LEU A 157 22.97 -4.87 -14.12
CA LEU A 157 23.10 -3.77 -13.18
C LEU A 157 21.75 -3.36 -12.55
N ALA A 158 20.64 -3.45 -13.30
CA ALA A 158 19.30 -3.23 -12.74
C ALA A 158 18.92 -4.32 -11.71
N ARG A 159 19.31 -5.58 -11.95
CA ARG A 159 19.15 -6.65 -10.96
C ARG A 159 20.04 -6.44 -9.74
N GLU A 160 21.29 -6.02 -9.94
CA GLU A 160 22.20 -5.70 -8.82
C GLU A 160 21.67 -4.55 -7.96
N GLU A 161 21.15 -3.49 -8.57
CA GLU A 161 20.47 -2.41 -7.84
C GLU A 161 19.27 -2.95 -7.05
N ALA A 162 18.42 -3.74 -7.69
CA ALA A 162 17.25 -4.33 -7.04
C ALA A 162 17.64 -5.20 -5.84
N GLU A 163 18.58 -6.12 -6.02
CA GLU A 163 19.11 -6.95 -4.94
C GLU A 163 19.70 -6.11 -3.81
N PHE A 164 20.49 -5.09 -4.15
CA PHE A 164 21.14 -4.23 -3.19
C PHE A 164 20.12 -3.49 -2.32
N VAL A 165 19.11 -2.86 -2.93
CA VAL A 165 18.10 -2.09 -2.20
C VAL A 165 17.17 -3.02 -1.42
N ILE A 166 16.63 -4.04 -2.07
CA ILE A 166 15.61 -4.93 -1.50
C ILE A 166 16.20 -5.76 -0.36
N PHE A 167 17.35 -6.39 -0.55
CA PHE A 167 17.94 -7.25 0.47
C PHE A 167 18.43 -6.43 1.67
N SER A 168 19.00 -5.24 1.46
CA SER A 168 19.38 -4.35 2.56
C SER A 168 18.18 -3.97 3.46
N CYS A 169 17.03 -3.65 2.85
CA CYS A 169 15.81 -3.38 3.60
C CYS A 169 15.31 -4.61 4.36
N MET A 170 15.29 -5.76 3.70
CA MET A 170 14.79 -7.02 4.27
C MET A 170 15.66 -7.53 5.41
N ASP A 171 16.97 -7.52 5.23
CA ASP A 171 17.95 -7.91 6.26
C ASP A 171 17.80 -7.04 7.50
N SER A 172 17.72 -5.71 7.31
CA SER A 172 17.50 -4.77 8.41
C SER A 172 16.16 -5.00 9.11
N LEU A 173 15.08 -5.27 8.36
CA LEU A 173 13.78 -5.57 8.92
C LEU A 173 13.79 -6.86 9.75
N PHE A 174 14.38 -7.94 9.22
CA PHE A 174 14.50 -9.22 9.93
C PHE A 174 15.36 -9.10 11.18
N GLN A 175 16.51 -8.42 11.09
CA GLN A 175 17.38 -8.18 12.24
C GLN A 175 16.66 -7.38 13.33
N LYS A 176 15.95 -6.32 12.96
CA LYS A 176 15.25 -5.43 13.90
C LYS A 176 14.06 -6.08 14.59
N THR A 177 13.34 -6.94 13.87
CA THR A 177 12.08 -7.53 14.35
C THR A 177 12.22 -8.94 14.90
N GLY A 178 13.34 -9.63 14.61
CA GLY A 178 13.52 -11.06 14.89
C GLY A 178 12.61 -11.97 14.05
N LEU A 179 11.90 -11.42 13.06
CA LEU A 179 11.00 -12.18 12.19
C LEU A 179 11.83 -13.14 11.33
N LYS A 180 11.52 -14.43 11.38
CA LYS A 180 12.18 -15.41 10.50
C LYS A 180 11.54 -15.33 9.11
N PRO A 181 12.29 -15.52 8.02
CA PRO A 181 11.72 -15.53 6.67
C PRO A 181 10.57 -16.51 6.46
N LYS A 182 10.59 -17.66 7.15
CA LYS A 182 9.52 -18.67 7.09
C LYS A 182 8.22 -18.24 7.80
N ASP A 183 8.29 -17.23 8.66
CA ASP A 183 7.14 -16.68 9.38
C ASP A 183 6.42 -15.56 8.61
N VAL A 184 6.89 -15.24 7.39
CA VAL A 184 6.23 -14.31 6.46
C VAL A 184 5.13 -15.06 5.71
N ASP A 185 3.88 -14.63 5.87
CA ASP A 185 2.72 -15.25 5.24
C ASP A 185 2.42 -14.67 3.85
N ILE A 186 2.60 -13.35 3.74
CA ILE A 186 2.27 -12.56 2.57
C ILE A 186 3.49 -11.67 2.24
N LEU A 187 3.91 -11.67 0.98
CA LEU A 187 4.95 -10.79 0.46
C LEU A 187 4.37 -9.96 -0.68
N ILE A 188 4.38 -8.64 -0.52
CA ILE A 188 3.99 -7.70 -1.58
C ILE A 188 5.21 -6.86 -1.89
N LEU A 189 5.62 -6.83 -3.14
CA LEU A 189 6.72 -5.98 -3.60
C LEU A 189 6.20 -5.10 -4.72
N ASN A 190 6.39 -3.79 -4.59
CA ASN A 190 6.14 -2.83 -5.66
C ASN A 190 7.44 -2.19 -6.17
N CYS A 191 7.54 -2.11 -7.49
CA CYS A 191 8.51 -1.34 -8.25
C CYS A 191 7.88 -1.02 -9.61
N SER A 192 7.82 0.26 -9.96
CA SER A 192 7.04 0.68 -11.13
C SER A 192 7.78 0.42 -12.43
N LEU A 193 9.08 0.72 -12.46
CA LEU A 193 9.87 0.85 -13.68
C LEU A 193 10.84 -0.32 -13.91
N PHE A 194 10.81 -1.36 -13.07
CA PHE A 194 11.59 -2.58 -13.27
C PHE A 194 10.78 -3.82 -12.88
N SER A 195 10.34 -4.57 -13.90
CA SER A 195 9.55 -5.81 -13.73
C SER A 195 10.19 -6.97 -14.50
N PRO A 196 11.30 -7.54 -13.96
CA PRO A 196 12.03 -8.61 -14.64
C PRO A 196 11.27 -9.94 -14.59
N THR A 197 11.70 -10.86 -15.46
CA THR A 197 11.42 -12.29 -15.32
C THR A 197 12.72 -13.02 -14.91
N PRO A 198 12.73 -13.80 -13.81
CA PRO A 198 11.66 -13.97 -12.81
C PRO A 198 11.38 -12.69 -12.01
N SER A 199 10.21 -12.61 -11.36
CA SER A 199 9.77 -11.41 -10.64
C SER A 199 10.67 -11.05 -9.44
N LEU A 200 10.59 -9.80 -8.98
CA LEU A 200 11.32 -9.35 -7.78
C LEU A 200 10.86 -10.09 -6.52
N THR A 201 9.58 -10.45 -6.42
CA THR A 201 9.10 -11.31 -5.33
C THR A 201 9.74 -12.71 -5.37
N ALA A 202 9.90 -13.31 -6.56
CA ALA A 202 10.55 -14.60 -6.71
C ALA A 202 12.03 -14.54 -6.33
N MET A 203 12.71 -13.44 -6.67
CA MET A 203 14.09 -13.15 -6.23
C MET A 203 14.19 -13.15 -4.70
N VAL A 204 13.30 -12.43 -3.99
CA VAL A 204 13.25 -12.39 -2.52
C VAL A 204 12.97 -13.77 -1.92
N ILE A 205 11.97 -14.49 -2.43
CA ILE A 205 11.60 -15.83 -1.95
C ILE A 205 12.77 -16.79 -2.09
N ASN A 206 13.46 -16.77 -3.22
CA ASN A 206 14.62 -17.61 -3.48
C ASN A 206 15.81 -17.25 -2.57
N LYS A 207 16.08 -15.96 -2.36
CA LYS A 207 17.19 -15.49 -1.49
C LYS A 207 17.02 -15.96 -0.05
N TYR A 208 15.82 -15.75 0.52
CA TYR A 208 15.56 -16.01 1.93
C TYR A 208 15.01 -17.40 2.24
N LYS A 209 14.86 -18.26 1.22
CA LYS A 209 14.29 -19.61 1.34
C LYS A 209 12.97 -19.59 2.12
N MET A 210 12.10 -18.68 1.71
CA MET A 210 10.76 -18.54 2.28
C MET A 210 9.95 -19.81 2.05
N ARG A 211 8.87 -19.96 2.82
CA ARG A 211 8.00 -21.14 2.76
C ARG A 211 7.32 -21.29 1.39
N SER A 212 7.04 -22.54 1.01
CA SER A 212 6.45 -22.87 -0.30
C SER A 212 5.02 -22.38 -0.51
N ASN A 213 4.27 -22.17 0.58
CA ASN A 213 2.89 -21.67 0.55
C ASN A 213 2.78 -20.16 0.82
N ILE A 214 3.86 -19.39 0.61
CA ILE A 214 3.83 -17.93 0.72
C ILE A 214 2.93 -17.33 -0.37
N LYS A 215 2.17 -16.29 -0.01
CA LYS A 215 1.37 -15.53 -0.97
C LYS A 215 2.20 -14.36 -1.45
N SER A 216 2.59 -14.35 -2.73
CA SER A 216 3.50 -13.34 -3.26
C SER A 216 2.87 -12.51 -4.38
N PHE A 217 3.02 -11.19 -4.32
CA PHE A 217 2.43 -10.25 -5.28
C PHE A 217 3.49 -9.24 -5.72
N ASN A 218 3.77 -9.19 -7.03
CA ASN A 218 4.66 -8.21 -7.64
C ASN A 218 3.82 -7.15 -8.35
N LEU A 219 3.88 -5.90 -7.89
CA LEU A 219 3.10 -4.78 -8.45
C LEU A 219 4.01 -3.84 -9.24
N SER A 220 3.66 -3.58 -10.50
CA SER A 220 4.40 -2.68 -11.39
C SER A 220 3.46 -1.69 -12.09
N GLY A 221 4.01 -0.63 -12.69
CA GLY A 221 3.25 0.36 -13.46
C GLY A 221 2.28 1.25 -12.67
N MET A 222 2.34 1.24 -11.33
CA MET A 222 1.45 2.03 -10.47
C MET A 222 2.02 3.39 -10.04
N GLY A 223 3.28 3.66 -10.39
CA GLY A 223 4.00 4.90 -10.11
C GLY A 223 4.10 5.21 -8.62
N CYS A 224 4.19 6.50 -8.30
CA CYS A 224 4.36 7.00 -6.92
C CYS A 224 3.24 6.59 -5.94
N SER A 225 2.09 6.09 -6.44
CA SER A 225 0.98 5.61 -5.61
C SER A 225 1.13 4.15 -5.14
N ALA A 226 2.09 3.40 -5.72
CA ALA A 226 2.25 1.97 -5.53
C ALA A 226 2.45 1.55 -4.06
N GLY A 227 3.11 2.40 -3.26
CA GLY A 227 3.26 2.17 -1.82
C GLY A 227 1.92 2.06 -1.10
N LEU A 228 1.02 3.03 -1.27
CA LEU A 228 -0.30 3.01 -0.63
C LEU A 228 -1.19 1.89 -1.18
N ILE A 229 -1.12 1.61 -2.48
CA ILE A 229 -1.83 0.47 -3.10
C ILE A 229 -1.38 -0.85 -2.48
N SER A 230 -0.09 -1.00 -2.20
CA SER A 230 0.45 -2.20 -1.57
C SER A 230 -0.03 -2.36 -0.12
N ILE A 231 -0.14 -1.26 0.63
CA ILE A 231 -0.69 -1.27 1.99
C ILE A 231 -2.19 -1.61 1.98
N ASP A 232 -2.95 -1.11 1.02
CA ASP A 232 -4.38 -1.44 0.83
C ASP A 232 -4.56 -2.94 0.53
N LEU A 233 -3.77 -3.47 -0.41
CA LEU A 233 -3.75 -4.90 -0.71
C LEU A 233 -3.36 -5.74 0.52
N ALA A 234 -2.33 -5.33 1.25
CA ALA A 234 -1.89 -6.04 2.45
C ALA A 234 -3.00 -6.05 3.53
N LYS A 235 -3.69 -4.93 3.71
CA LYS A 235 -4.82 -4.81 4.63
C LYS A 235 -5.92 -5.81 4.27
N ASP A 236 -6.33 -5.87 3.00
CA ASP A 236 -7.40 -6.76 2.54
C ASP A 236 -7.00 -8.24 2.69
N LEU A 237 -5.76 -8.60 2.35
CA LEU A 237 -5.25 -9.96 2.56
C LEU A 237 -5.18 -10.32 4.05
N LEU A 238 -4.80 -9.39 4.92
CA LEU A 238 -4.81 -9.58 6.38
C LEU A 238 -6.22 -9.59 6.98
N GLN A 239 -7.24 -9.07 6.29
CA GLN A 239 -8.63 -9.32 6.70
C GLN A 239 -9.00 -10.78 6.47
N TYR A 240 -8.58 -11.37 5.36
CA TYR A 240 -8.94 -12.73 4.98
C TYR A 240 -8.06 -13.80 5.65
N HIS A 241 -6.78 -13.53 5.89
CA HIS A 241 -5.83 -14.47 6.48
C HIS A 241 -5.58 -14.18 7.97
N PRO A 242 -6.20 -14.91 8.92
CA PRO A 242 -6.00 -14.69 10.35
C PRO A 242 -4.56 -15.01 10.78
N ASN A 243 -4.12 -14.37 11.87
CA ASN A 243 -2.83 -14.61 12.52
C ASN A 243 -1.62 -14.61 11.55
N SER A 244 -1.62 -13.70 10.58
CA SER A 244 -0.65 -13.64 9.49
C SER A 244 0.24 -12.40 9.59
N ASN A 245 1.48 -12.56 9.09
CA ASN A 245 2.43 -11.47 8.86
C ASN A 245 2.50 -11.16 7.36
N ALA A 246 2.38 -9.88 7.01
CA ALA A 246 2.61 -9.40 5.65
C ALA A 246 3.84 -8.50 5.63
N VAL A 247 4.75 -8.73 4.68
CA VAL A 247 5.86 -7.84 4.41
C VAL A 247 5.58 -7.11 3.09
N VAL A 248 5.57 -5.78 3.15
CA VAL A 248 5.44 -4.91 1.99
C VAL A 248 6.80 -4.28 1.71
N ILE A 249 7.31 -4.47 0.49
CA ILE A 249 8.55 -3.87 0.00
C ILE A 249 8.16 -2.84 -1.06
N SER A 250 8.63 -1.61 -0.91
CA SER A 250 8.39 -0.53 -1.86
C SER A 250 9.74 0.09 -2.23
N THR A 251 10.07 0.06 -3.51
CA THR A 251 11.33 0.58 -4.04
C THR A 251 11.14 0.98 -5.51
N GLU A 252 12.04 1.80 -6.03
CA GLU A 252 12.12 2.11 -7.45
C GLU A 252 13.54 1.86 -7.92
N ILE A 253 13.69 1.11 -9.02
CA ILE A 253 14.98 0.72 -9.59
C ILE A 253 15.24 1.64 -10.77
N LEU A 254 16.26 2.50 -10.64
CA LEU A 254 16.49 3.61 -11.55
C LEU A 254 17.38 3.24 -12.73
N THR A 255 18.24 2.23 -12.57
CA THR A 255 19.22 1.82 -13.59
C THR A 255 18.63 1.69 -14.99
N PRO A 256 17.47 1.03 -15.24
CA PRO A 256 16.98 0.88 -16.60
C PRO A 256 16.33 2.14 -17.20
N ASN A 257 16.09 3.19 -16.41
CA ASN A 257 15.22 4.31 -16.78
C ASN A 257 15.95 5.67 -16.76
N SER A 258 17.27 5.66 -16.99
CA SER A 258 18.00 6.90 -17.25
C SER A 258 17.73 7.33 -18.68
N TYR A 259 17.06 8.47 -18.86
CA TYR A 259 16.81 9.02 -20.20
C TYR A 259 18.10 9.62 -20.76
N LEU A 260 18.57 9.10 -21.89
CA LEU A 260 19.82 9.49 -22.54
C LEU A 260 19.62 10.43 -23.74
N GLY A 261 18.38 10.77 -24.08
CA GLY A 261 18.05 11.70 -25.16
C GLY A 261 18.11 13.17 -24.71
N LYS A 262 17.52 14.03 -25.54
CA LYS A 262 17.63 15.50 -25.41
C LYS A 262 16.29 16.20 -25.17
N GLU A 263 15.17 15.48 -25.28
CA GLU A 263 13.84 16.04 -25.09
C GLU A 263 13.69 16.57 -23.65
N ARG A 264 13.35 17.84 -23.55
CA ARG A 264 13.44 18.57 -22.27
C ARG A 264 12.49 18.01 -21.23
N ALA A 265 11.29 17.62 -21.64
CA ALA A 265 10.28 17.06 -20.75
C ALA A 265 10.73 15.72 -20.14
N MET A 266 11.41 14.89 -20.92
CA MET A 266 11.90 13.56 -20.53
C MET A 266 13.19 13.62 -19.68
N LEU A 267 13.85 14.78 -19.58
CA LEU A 267 14.99 14.97 -18.67
C LEU A 267 14.57 15.21 -17.21
N LEU A 268 13.28 15.47 -16.95
CA LEU A 268 12.80 15.77 -15.60
C LEU A 268 12.99 14.60 -14.61
N PRO A 269 12.66 13.34 -14.95
CA PRO A 269 12.95 12.17 -14.11
C PRO A 269 14.41 12.05 -13.66
N ASN A 270 15.38 12.30 -14.56
CA ASN A 270 16.81 12.24 -14.24
C ASN A 270 17.18 13.21 -13.10
N CYS A 271 16.53 14.37 -13.06
CA CYS A 271 16.75 15.36 -12.00
C CYS A 271 16.14 14.96 -10.67
N LEU A 272 14.99 14.28 -10.67
CA LEU A 272 14.13 14.10 -9.49
C LEU A 272 14.30 12.73 -8.80
N PHE A 273 14.46 11.66 -9.57
CA PHE A 273 14.46 10.32 -9.01
C PHE A 273 15.78 9.99 -8.32
N ARG A 274 15.67 9.36 -7.16
CA ARG A 274 16.79 8.98 -6.29
C ARG A 274 16.57 7.58 -5.75
N MET A 275 17.66 6.89 -5.41
CA MET A 275 17.57 5.56 -4.85
C MET A 275 16.78 5.57 -3.54
N GLY A 276 15.91 4.59 -3.37
CA GLY A 276 15.11 4.46 -2.16
C GLY A 276 14.46 3.09 -2.04
N GLY A 277 14.21 2.70 -0.81
CA GLY A 277 13.56 1.43 -0.50
C GLY A 277 13.01 1.43 0.91
N ALA A 278 11.90 0.74 1.11
CA ALA A 278 11.34 0.46 2.42
C ALA A 278 10.81 -0.97 2.47
N ALA A 279 11.08 -1.68 3.56
CA ALA A 279 10.40 -2.92 3.92
C ALA A 279 9.56 -2.69 5.17
N ILE A 280 8.28 -3.02 5.12
CA ILE A 280 7.28 -2.72 6.14
C ILE A 280 6.64 -4.03 6.60
N LEU A 281 6.69 -4.30 7.91
CA LEU A 281 6.04 -5.44 8.53
C LEU A 281 4.65 -5.05 9.05
N LEU A 282 3.63 -5.67 8.46
CA LEU A 282 2.25 -5.61 8.89
C LEU A 282 1.84 -6.94 9.54
N SER A 283 0.98 -6.89 10.55
CA SER A 283 0.46 -8.08 11.22
C SER A 283 -0.97 -7.87 11.67
N ASN A 284 -1.78 -8.94 11.70
CA ASN A 284 -3.08 -8.97 12.36
C ASN A 284 -3.09 -9.84 13.63
N ARG A 285 -1.91 -10.29 14.09
CA ARG A 285 -1.77 -11.12 15.29
C ARG A 285 -2.02 -10.27 16.53
N ARG A 286 -2.88 -10.75 17.43
CA ARG A 286 -3.18 -10.05 18.70
C ARG A 286 -1.93 -9.83 19.56
N ALA A 287 -0.98 -10.76 19.51
CA ALA A 287 0.29 -10.68 20.23
C ALA A 287 1.14 -9.46 19.82
N ASP A 288 1.03 -9.02 18.55
CA ASP A 288 1.83 -7.92 18.01
C ASP A 288 1.30 -6.55 18.42
N ARG A 289 0.08 -6.48 18.97
CA ARG A 289 -0.56 -5.22 19.40
C ARG A 289 0.32 -4.38 20.33
N ARG A 290 1.06 -5.01 21.25
CA ARG A 290 1.87 -4.32 22.27
C ARG A 290 3.17 -3.74 21.71
N ARG A 291 3.72 -4.33 20.66
CA ARG A 291 4.99 -3.91 20.03
C ARG A 291 4.78 -3.10 18.75
N ALA A 292 3.53 -3.00 18.28
CA ALA A 292 3.21 -2.27 17.07
C ALA A 292 3.45 -0.77 17.24
N LYS A 293 4.08 -0.16 16.23
CA LYS A 293 4.27 1.28 16.16
C LYS A 293 2.99 2.02 15.82
N TYR A 294 2.19 1.44 14.92
CA TYR A 294 0.94 2.03 14.48
C TYR A 294 -0.16 1.00 14.28
N ARG A 295 -1.40 1.47 14.33
CA ARG A 295 -2.58 0.74 13.90
C ARG A 295 -3.11 1.37 12.62
N LEU A 296 -3.32 0.56 11.59
CA LEU A 296 -3.95 1.03 10.36
C LEU A 296 -5.45 1.29 10.62
N ALA A 297 -5.84 2.56 10.63
CA ALA A 297 -7.23 2.95 10.86
C ALA A 297 -8.04 2.87 9.57
N HIS A 298 -7.66 3.63 8.55
CA HIS A 298 -8.37 3.73 7.28
C HIS A 298 -7.38 3.85 6.12
N VAL A 299 -7.75 3.28 4.98
CA VAL A 299 -7.09 3.47 3.69
C VAL A 299 -8.18 3.83 2.70
N VAL A 300 -7.97 4.89 1.92
CA VAL A 300 -8.92 5.35 0.91
C VAL A 300 -8.16 5.42 -0.40
N ARG A 301 -8.68 4.72 -1.41
CA ARG A 301 -8.15 4.73 -2.77
C ARG A 301 -9.19 5.26 -3.73
N THR A 302 -8.79 6.21 -4.57
CA THR A 302 -9.58 6.69 -5.70
C THR A 302 -8.84 6.35 -6.98
N HIS A 303 -9.49 5.68 -7.91
CA HIS A 303 -8.91 5.33 -9.19
C HIS A 303 -9.50 6.22 -10.29
N LYS A 304 -8.64 6.99 -10.98
CA LYS A 304 -9.05 7.90 -12.06
C LYS A 304 -8.64 7.43 -13.45
N GLY A 305 -8.17 6.19 -13.62
CA GLY A 305 -7.68 5.71 -14.92
C GLY A 305 -8.71 5.66 -16.06
N ALA A 306 -10.01 5.83 -15.79
CA ALA A 306 -11.04 5.97 -16.84
C ALA A 306 -11.16 7.40 -17.38
N ASP A 307 -10.52 8.38 -16.75
CA ASP A 307 -10.45 9.77 -17.21
C ASP A 307 -9.21 9.94 -18.09
N ASP A 308 -9.39 10.31 -19.37
CA ASP A 308 -8.30 10.40 -20.36
C ASP A 308 -7.14 11.29 -19.91
N LYS A 309 -7.44 12.42 -19.24
CA LYS A 309 -6.42 13.31 -18.71
C LYS A 309 -5.60 12.63 -17.61
N SER A 310 -6.25 11.86 -16.74
CA SER A 310 -5.58 11.09 -15.69
C SER A 310 -4.81 9.90 -16.27
N TYR A 311 -5.33 9.23 -17.31
CA TYR A 311 -4.63 8.14 -18.00
C TYR A 311 -3.35 8.63 -18.69
N ARG A 312 -3.42 9.75 -19.41
CA ARG A 312 -2.28 10.33 -20.15
C ARG A 312 -1.39 11.24 -19.29
N CYS A 313 -1.52 11.20 -17.96
CA CYS A 313 -0.75 12.10 -17.09
C CYS A 313 0.75 11.77 -17.04
N ILE A 314 1.08 10.49 -17.21
CA ILE A 314 2.45 9.99 -17.30
C ILE A 314 2.43 8.74 -18.17
N SER A 315 3.21 8.76 -19.24
CA SER A 315 3.45 7.64 -20.14
C SER A 315 4.94 7.52 -20.39
N GLN A 316 5.40 6.30 -20.57
CA GLN A 316 6.75 6.03 -21.04
C GLN A 316 6.68 5.90 -22.55
N GLU A 317 7.49 6.67 -23.28
CA GLU A 317 7.42 6.79 -24.74
C GLU A 317 8.83 6.97 -25.31
N GLU A 318 9.03 6.58 -26.56
CA GLU A 318 10.24 6.90 -27.30
C GLU A 318 10.23 8.36 -27.79
N ASP A 319 11.38 9.02 -27.70
CA ASP A 319 11.61 10.31 -28.33
C ASP A 319 11.82 10.17 -29.86
N PRO A 320 11.96 11.27 -30.63
CA PRO A 320 12.20 11.21 -32.08
C PRO A 320 13.48 10.48 -32.52
N GLU A 321 14.44 10.30 -31.60
CA GLU A 321 15.69 9.55 -31.81
C GLU A 321 15.57 8.10 -31.29
N VAL A 322 14.36 7.65 -30.93
CA VAL A 322 14.02 6.31 -30.44
C VAL A 322 14.63 6.02 -29.06
N MET A 323 14.88 7.06 -28.26
CA MET A 323 15.36 6.93 -26.89
C MET A 323 14.16 6.94 -25.93
N LEU A 324 14.08 5.91 -25.08
CA LEU A 324 12.97 5.73 -24.13
C LEU A 324 13.06 6.72 -22.95
N GLY A 325 12.00 7.50 -22.70
CA GLY A 325 11.92 8.52 -21.63
C GLY A 325 10.66 8.47 -20.79
#